data_AF-A0A2B8APK3-F1
#
_entry.id   AF-A0A2B8APK3-F1
#
_cell.length_a   1.000
_cell.length_b   1.000
_cell.length_c   1.000
_cell.angle_alpha   90.00
_cell.angle_beta   90.00
_cell.angle_gamma   90.00
#
_symmetry.space_group_name_H-M   'P 1'
#
loop_
_entity.id
_entity.type
_entity.pdbx_description
1 polymer ?
#
loop_
_entity_poly.entity_id
_entity_poly.type
_entity_poly.pdbx_seq_one_letter_code
_entity_poly.pdbx_strand_id
1 'polypeptide(L)'
;MTDGAPRAAVTAESAVWEALYEVWRSGGTAGLATVVSTFGSAPRPAGAAMLTGPDGEVTGNISGGCVEGDVYELSREAVADGIPRLVSYGVSADDAFAVGLTCGGTVEVFVEPVDAGTFPELPSLLASLRAGEPVAVATVVGHPRAPAVGAHLVVTAGDSTGGTGSAAGDTAVREAARALLRRGESAPVRLPGGTDPGRPGAGDGARDPEERTADTADGALRVFVSCLVPPPRLLVFGANDFAAALTRQARLLGYRTTVCDARPVFTTAERFPDADEVAVARPHEYLAAEAAAGRLGPRTAVVCLGHDPRYDIPLLSTALRLDLGYVGAMGSARTHAERAAQLRAAGLREAELAALSSPVGLGLAARTPAETAVSIAAELILLTRGGSPARRSPAARPPAGPSRTAAPSRTAVPSRTAVPSRTGTAAPSRTPGASRPSARGAPPGPPGVPAGEDPDRLATTAPTKET
;
A
#
# COMPACT_ATOMS: atom_id res chain seq x y z
N MET A 1 23.08 4.36 28.33
CA MET A 1 22.47 3.59 27.24
C MET A 1 21.42 4.49 26.62
N THR A 2 21.66 4.92 25.40
CA THR A 2 20.81 5.85 24.65
C THR A 2 19.46 5.20 24.38
N ASP A 3 18.40 5.90 24.79
CA ASP A 3 17.00 5.60 24.53
C ASP A 3 16.74 5.67 23.01
N GLY A 4 16.96 4.54 22.34
CA GLY A 4 16.78 4.37 20.91
C GLY A 4 15.35 3.95 20.63
N ALA A 5 14.38 4.82 20.88
CA ALA A 5 13.05 4.65 20.30
C ALA A 5 13.24 4.50 18.77
N PRO A 6 12.77 3.41 18.15
CA PRO A 6 12.99 3.19 16.73
C PRO A 6 12.28 4.30 15.95
N ARG A 7 13.05 5.15 15.26
CA ARG A 7 12.50 6.06 14.24
C ARG A 7 11.67 5.19 13.29
N ALA A 8 10.36 5.45 13.24
CA ALA A 8 9.50 4.86 12.23
C ALA A 8 10.18 5.07 10.87
N ALA A 9 10.46 3.99 10.14
CA ALA A 9 11.03 4.11 8.81
C ALA A 9 10.06 4.95 7.97
N VAL A 10 10.49 6.14 7.57
CA VAL A 10 9.71 7.05 6.73
C VAL A 10 9.43 6.32 5.42
N THR A 11 8.19 5.91 5.19
CA THR A 11 7.80 5.37 3.89
C THR A 11 7.71 6.52 2.88
N ALA A 12 7.76 6.22 1.58
CA ALA A 12 7.55 7.23 0.55
C ALA A 12 6.20 7.96 0.71
N GLU A 13 5.19 7.27 1.28
CA GLU A 13 3.89 7.84 1.61
C GLU A 13 3.98 8.78 2.83
N SER A 14 4.75 8.43 3.88
CA SER A 14 4.99 9.33 5.02
C SER A 14 5.61 10.67 4.59
N ALA A 15 6.46 10.68 3.55
CA ALA A 15 7.07 11.92 3.05
C ALA A 15 6.04 12.90 2.45
N VAL A 16 4.99 12.39 1.80
CA VAL A 16 3.88 13.22 1.26
C VAL A 16 3.12 13.90 2.39
N TRP A 17 2.79 13.16 3.45
CA TRP A 17 2.07 13.70 4.61
C TRP A 17 2.90 14.72 5.40
N GLU A 18 4.20 14.48 5.56
CA GLU A 18 5.11 15.45 6.18
C GLU A 18 5.20 16.73 5.34
N ALA A 19 5.42 16.62 4.02
CA ALA A 19 5.46 17.79 3.14
C ALA A 19 4.13 18.57 3.12
N LEU A 20 2.99 17.87 3.16
CA LEU A 20 1.68 18.50 3.26
C LEU A 20 1.53 19.30 4.56
N TYR A 21 1.99 18.73 5.69
CA TYR A 21 1.96 19.42 6.97
C TYR A 21 2.82 20.69 6.98
N GLU A 22 3.94 20.68 6.26
CA GLU A 22 4.82 21.85 6.13
C GLU A 22 4.15 23.03 5.39
N VAL A 23 3.39 22.74 4.32
CA VAL A 23 2.57 23.76 3.62
C VAL A 23 1.41 24.23 4.49
N TRP A 24 0.72 23.30 5.15
CA TRP A 24 -0.40 23.58 6.03
C TRP A 24 -0.01 24.50 7.18
N ARG A 25 1.13 24.23 7.85
CA ARG A 25 1.61 25.03 8.99
C ARG A 25 2.09 26.42 8.58
N SER A 26 2.49 26.62 7.31
CA SER A 26 2.86 27.95 6.79
C SER A 26 1.65 28.78 6.37
N GLY A 27 0.43 28.22 6.46
CA GLY A 27 -0.80 28.86 6.01
C GLY A 27 -0.98 28.82 4.49
N GLY A 28 -0.25 27.96 3.79
CA GLY A 28 -0.42 27.73 2.36
C GLY A 28 -1.50 26.68 2.07
N THR A 29 -1.88 26.59 0.80
CA THR A 29 -2.77 25.54 0.29
C THR A 29 -2.00 24.67 -0.70
N ALA A 30 -2.06 23.36 -0.53
CA ALA A 30 -1.45 22.39 -1.44
C ALA A 30 -2.53 21.60 -2.21
N GLY A 31 -2.21 21.14 -3.41
CA GLY A 31 -3.04 20.18 -4.12
C GLY A 31 -2.61 18.76 -3.76
N LEU A 32 -3.50 17.99 -3.10
CA LEU A 32 -3.27 16.59 -2.78
C LEU A 32 -4.02 15.71 -3.78
N ALA A 33 -3.29 14.87 -4.50
CA ALA A 33 -3.84 13.86 -5.38
C ALA A 33 -3.63 12.47 -4.77
N THR A 34 -4.69 11.65 -4.72
CA THR A 34 -4.67 10.30 -4.13
C THR A 34 -5.32 9.29 -5.09
N VAL A 35 -4.66 8.16 -5.36
CA VAL A 35 -5.28 7.02 -6.07
C VAL A 35 -6.31 6.38 -5.15
N VAL A 36 -7.59 6.48 -5.50
CA VAL A 36 -8.70 5.97 -4.67
C VAL A 36 -9.19 4.60 -5.11
N SER A 37 -8.96 4.23 -6.36
CA SER A 37 -9.30 2.92 -6.90
C SER A 37 -8.40 2.56 -8.08
N THR A 38 -8.21 1.26 -8.27
CA THR A 38 -7.42 0.72 -9.38
C THR A 38 -8.14 -0.49 -9.96
N PHE A 39 -8.20 -0.58 -11.28
CA PHE A 39 -8.71 -1.74 -11.99
C PHE A 39 -7.64 -2.28 -12.95
N GLY A 40 -7.51 -3.61 -13.02
CA GLY A 40 -6.51 -4.26 -13.87
C GLY A 40 -5.08 -4.05 -13.37
N SER A 41 -4.12 -4.05 -14.30
CA SER A 41 -2.69 -3.93 -14.01
C SER A 41 -2.26 -2.48 -13.79
N ALA A 42 -2.89 -1.77 -12.85
CA ALA A 42 -2.48 -0.42 -12.48
C ALA A 42 -1.06 -0.41 -11.89
N PRO A 43 -0.26 0.64 -12.14
CA PRO A 43 1.16 0.67 -11.79
C PRO A 43 1.42 0.91 -10.30
N ARG A 44 0.50 1.58 -9.59
CA ARG A 44 0.55 1.83 -8.14
C ARG A 44 -0.77 1.42 -7.50
N PRO A 45 -0.76 0.97 -6.23
CA PRO A 45 -1.97 0.60 -5.51
C PRO A 45 -2.79 1.83 -5.09
N ALA A 46 -4.03 1.59 -4.67
CA ALA A 46 -4.82 2.58 -3.97
C ALA A 46 -4.08 3.09 -2.72
N GLY A 47 -4.13 4.40 -2.48
CA GLY A 47 -3.41 5.10 -1.42
C GLY A 47 -2.11 5.77 -1.87
N ALA A 48 -1.62 5.48 -3.09
CA ALA A 48 -0.54 6.25 -3.68
C ALA A 48 -0.93 7.71 -3.82
N ALA A 49 -0.07 8.62 -3.38
CA ALA A 49 -0.37 10.04 -3.30
C ALA A 49 0.73 10.90 -3.93
N MET A 50 0.32 12.07 -4.42
CA MET A 50 1.17 13.11 -4.97
C MET A 50 0.72 14.47 -4.42
N LEU A 51 1.65 15.22 -3.85
CA LEU A 51 1.46 16.58 -3.38
C LEU A 51 2.02 17.55 -4.42
N THR A 52 1.23 18.58 -4.73
CA THR A 52 1.67 19.77 -5.46
C THR A 52 1.64 20.95 -4.50
N GLY A 53 2.81 21.46 -4.12
CA GLY A 53 2.91 22.60 -3.21
C GLY A 53 2.69 23.94 -3.89
N PRO A 54 2.65 25.04 -3.11
CA PRO A 54 2.32 26.38 -3.61
C PRO A 54 3.31 26.89 -4.68
N ASP A 55 4.59 26.52 -4.58
CA ASP A 55 5.65 26.93 -5.50
C ASP A 55 5.77 25.99 -6.72
N GLY A 56 4.89 24.99 -6.82
CA GLY A 56 4.87 24.00 -7.90
C GLY A 56 5.81 22.82 -7.69
N GLU A 57 6.42 22.71 -6.51
CA GLU A 57 7.18 21.54 -6.09
C GLU A 57 6.27 20.30 -5.95
N VAL A 58 6.79 19.14 -6.36
CA VAL A 58 6.03 17.88 -6.35
C VAL A 58 6.70 16.87 -5.43
N THR A 59 5.92 16.26 -4.55
CA THR A 59 6.35 15.15 -3.67
C THR A 59 5.43 13.95 -3.86
N GLY A 60 5.98 12.74 -4.02
CA GLY A 60 5.20 11.53 -4.27
C GLY A 60 4.89 11.28 -5.75
N ASN A 61 4.07 10.27 -6.04
CA ASN A 61 3.67 9.91 -7.40
C ASN A 61 2.39 9.05 -7.43
N ILE A 62 1.74 9.04 -8.60
CA ILE A 62 0.47 8.32 -8.85
C ILE A 62 0.70 7.07 -9.69
N SER A 63 1.48 7.14 -10.78
CA SER A 63 1.62 6.06 -11.75
C SER A 63 3.05 5.72 -12.15
N GLY A 64 4.01 6.58 -11.81
CA GLY A 64 5.41 6.46 -12.24
C GLY A 64 5.74 7.15 -13.57
N GLY A 65 4.85 8.01 -14.09
CA GLY A 65 5.15 8.93 -15.20
C GLY A 65 4.06 9.09 -16.28
N CYS A 66 3.01 8.26 -16.28
CA CYS A 66 2.00 8.29 -17.35
C CYS A 66 0.96 9.40 -17.19
N VAL A 67 0.55 9.73 -15.97
CA VAL A 67 -0.58 10.66 -15.70
C VAL A 67 -0.16 11.88 -14.86
N GLU A 68 1.09 11.92 -14.41
CA GLU A 68 1.60 12.91 -13.44
C GLU A 68 1.46 14.36 -13.94
N GLY A 69 1.70 14.62 -15.22
CA GLY A 69 1.56 15.97 -15.78
C GLY A 69 0.12 16.49 -15.73
N ASP A 70 -0.85 15.63 -16.06
CA ASP A 70 -2.27 16.00 -16.01
C ASP A 70 -2.76 16.15 -14.56
N VAL A 71 -2.36 15.23 -13.68
CA VAL A 71 -2.67 15.31 -12.24
C VAL A 71 -2.06 16.57 -11.61
N TYR A 72 -0.86 16.99 -12.03
CA TYR A 72 -0.23 18.23 -11.58
C TYR A 72 -1.07 19.46 -11.96
N GLU A 73 -1.49 19.57 -13.22
CA GLU A 73 -2.34 20.69 -13.66
C GLU A 73 -3.69 20.69 -12.94
N LEU A 74 -4.34 19.52 -12.81
CA LEU A 74 -5.58 19.39 -12.04
C LEU A 74 -5.42 19.78 -10.56
N SER A 75 -4.26 19.48 -9.97
CA SER A 75 -3.95 19.88 -8.59
C SER A 75 -3.87 21.40 -8.48
N ARG A 76 -3.23 22.07 -9.44
CA ARG A 76 -3.17 23.54 -9.49
C ARG A 76 -4.55 24.16 -9.71
N GLU A 77 -5.36 23.58 -10.59
CA GLU A 77 -6.73 24.03 -10.82
C GLU A 77 -7.60 23.89 -9.56
N ALA A 78 -7.51 22.77 -8.85
CA ALA A 78 -8.24 22.52 -7.61
C ALA A 78 -7.84 23.49 -6.49
N VAL A 79 -6.55 23.85 -6.39
CA VAL A 79 -6.09 24.90 -5.48
C VAL A 79 -6.62 26.28 -5.89
N ALA A 80 -6.65 26.58 -7.20
CA ALA A 80 -7.07 27.89 -7.70
C ALA A 80 -8.58 28.16 -7.51
N ASP A 81 -9.42 27.13 -7.67
CA ASP A 81 -10.88 27.28 -7.56
C ASP A 81 -11.48 26.74 -6.26
N GLY A 82 -10.71 26.00 -5.46
CA GLY A 82 -11.14 25.42 -4.19
C GLY A 82 -12.04 24.20 -4.35
N ILE A 83 -12.10 23.56 -5.53
CA ILE A 83 -13.05 22.49 -5.84
C ILE A 83 -12.33 21.13 -5.92
N PRO A 84 -12.68 20.15 -5.07
CA PRO A 84 -12.19 18.78 -5.21
C PRO A 84 -12.73 18.10 -6.48
N ARG A 85 -11.93 17.21 -7.08
CA ARG A 85 -12.25 16.52 -8.33
C ARG A 85 -11.91 15.03 -8.22
N LEU A 86 -12.79 14.18 -8.72
CA LEU A 86 -12.52 12.76 -8.93
C LEU A 86 -12.38 12.48 -10.43
N VAL A 87 -11.20 12.03 -10.86
CA VAL A 87 -10.88 11.81 -12.28
C VAL A 87 -10.48 10.35 -12.50
N SER A 88 -10.88 9.78 -13.64
CA SER A 88 -10.54 8.41 -14.03
C SER A 88 -9.62 8.41 -15.24
N TYR A 89 -8.49 7.71 -15.13
CA TYR A 89 -7.50 7.52 -16.19
C TYR A 89 -7.48 6.05 -16.61
N GLY A 90 -7.52 5.76 -17.90
CA GLY A 90 -7.42 4.40 -18.41
C GLY A 90 -7.13 4.38 -19.90
N VAL A 91 -6.99 3.17 -20.45
CA VAL A 91 -6.90 3.00 -21.91
C VAL A 91 -8.30 3.07 -22.50
N SER A 92 -8.70 4.24 -23.02
CA SER A 92 -9.86 4.30 -23.91
C SER A 92 -9.40 3.91 -25.32
N ALA A 93 -10.18 3.07 -26.01
CA ALA A 93 -9.88 2.66 -27.38
C ALA A 93 -10.13 3.79 -28.42
N ASP A 94 -10.77 4.89 -27.99
CA ASP A 94 -11.30 5.93 -28.88
C ASP A 94 -10.62 7.29 -28.74
N ASP A 95 -9.59 7.44 -27.92
CA ASP A 95 -8.97 8.75 -27.69
C ASP A 95 -7.43 8.65 -27.74
N ALA A 96 -6.90 8.71 -28.96
CA ALA A 96 -5.45 8.69 -29.23
C ALA A 96 -4.69 9.89 -28.64
N PHE A 97 -5.40 10.86 -28.04
CA PHE A 97 -4.86 12.06 -27.39
C PHE A 97 -5.15 12.12 -25.88
N ALA A 98 -5.86 11.15 -25.29
CA ALA A 98 -6.08 11.11 -23.85
C ALA A 98 -4.84 10.58 -23.12
N VAL A 99 -4.45 11.26 -22.04
CA VAL A 99 -3.39 10.81 -21.14
C VAL A 99 -3.84 9.48 -20.51
N GLY A 100 -3.17 8.40 -20.87
CA GLY A 100 -3.61 7.03 -20.58
C GLY A 100 -2.49 6.18 -20.00
N LEU A 101 -2.89 5.12 -19.27
CA LEU A 101 -1.96 4.17 -18.68
C LEU A 101 -1.47 3.16 -19.72
N THR A 102 -0.17 3.04 -19.93
CA THR A 102 0.42 2.07 -20.88
C THR A 102 0.28 0.61 -20.43
N CYS A 103 0.03 0.38 -19.13
CA CYS A 103 -0.10 -0.94 -18.53
C CYS A 103 -1.48 -1.60 -18.71
N GLY A 104 -2.44 -0.94 -19.37
CA GLY A 104 -3.77 -1.50 -19.66
C GLY A 104 -4.75 -1.49 -18.48
N GLY A 105 -4.41 -0.84 -17.37
CA GLY A 105 -5.29 -0.64 -16.22
C GLY A 105 -6.10 0.66 -16.29
N THR A 106 -6.99 0.84 -15.31
CA THR A 106 -7.69 2.10 -15.02
C THR A 106 -7.39 2.51 -13.58
N VAL A 107 -7.21 3.80 -13.33
CA VAL A 107 -7.03 4.37 -11.99
C VAL A 107 -7.99 5.54 -11.79
N GLU A 108 -8.63 5.60 -10.63
CA GLU A 108 -9.35 6.79 -10.19
C GLU A 108 -8.47 7.57 -9.21
N VAL A 109 -8.32 8.87 -9.47
CA VAL A 109 -7.53 9.81 -8.68
C VAL A 109 -8.44 10.90 -8.16
N PHE A 110 -8.45 11.07 -6.84
CA PHE A 110 -9.11 12.17 -6.18
C PHE A 110 -8.10 13.28 -5.93
N VAL A 111 -8.41 14.50 -6.39
CA VAL A 111 -7.59 15.69 -6.26
C VAL A 111 -8.34 16.70 -5.40
N GLU A 112 -7.70 17.20 -4.35
CA GLU A 112 -8.31 18.16 -3.43
C GLU A 112 -7.34 19.25 -2.99
N PRO A 113 -7.84 20.49 -2.76
CA PRO A 113 -7.07 21.54 -2.12
C PRO A 113 -7.04 21.35 -0.60
N VAL A 114 -5.85 21.32 -0.03
CA VAL A 114 -5.64 21.09 1.41
C VAL A 114 -4.96 22.28 2.07
N ASP A 115 -5.62 22.84 3.08
CA ASP A 115 -5.12 23.88 3.98
C ASP A 115 -5.69 23.73 5.40
N ALA A 116 -5.45 24.72 6.27
CA ALA A 116 -5.93 24.75 7.65
C ALA A 116 -7.45 24.76 7.80
N GLY A 117 -8.18 25.25 6.80
CA GLY A 117 -9.63 25.27 6.78
C GLY A 117 -10.24 23.98 6.22
N THR A 118 -9.62 23.38 5.20
CA THR A 118 -10.16 22.18 4.54
C THR A 118 -9.75 20.86 5.22
N PHE A 119 -8.63 20.83 5.93
CA PHE A 119 -8.20 19.66 6.71
C PHE A 119 -7.61 20.06 8.09
N PRO A 120 -8.45 20.54 9.01
CA PRO A 120 -7.99 20.97 10.34
C PRO A 120 -7.46 19.83 11.22
N GLU A 121 -7.80 18.57 10.93
CA GLU A 121 -7.36 17.39 11.68
C GLU A 121 -5.97 16.86 11.28
N LEU A 122 -5.33 17.45 10.26
CA LEU A 122 -4.01 17.03 9.79
C LEU A 122 -2.95 16.93 10.91
N PRO A 123 -2.88 17.81 11.93
CA PRO A 123 -1.94 17.64 13.04
C PRO A 123 -2.14 16.35 13.84
N SER A 124 -3.39 15.89 14.00
CA SER A 124 -3.73 14.63 14.70
C SER A 124 -3.19 13.43 13.93
N LEU A 125 -3.38 13.42 12.62
CA LEU A 125 -2.82 12.42 11.72
C LEU A 125 -1.29 12.34 11.85
N LEU A 126 -0.60 13.47 11.75
CA LEU A 126 0.86 13.54 11.83
C LEU A 126 1.38 13.11 13.20
N ALA A 127 0.66 13.39 14.29
CA ALA A 127 1.04 12.94 15.62
C ALA A 127 1.05 11.40 15.70
N SER A 128 -0.01 10.73 15.24
CA SER A 128 -0.06 9.26 15.22
C SER A 128 1.00 8.65 14.29
N LEU A 129 1.20 9.24 13.10
CA LEU A 129 2.26 8.81 12.17
C LEU A 129 3.65 8.85 12.81
N ARG A 130 4.00 9.97 13.46
CA ARG A 130 5.30 10.16 14.11
C ARG A 130 5.46 9.27 15.35
N ALA A 131 4.37 8.94 16.04
CA ALA A 131 4.35 7.98 17.13
C ALA A 131 4.43 6.51 16.68
N GLY A 132 4.32 6.24 15.36
CA GLY A 132 4.24 4.89 14.82
C GLY A 132 2.93 4.17 15.13
N GLU A 133 1.88 4.92 15.47
CA GLU A 133 0.54 4.40 15.71
C GLU A 133 -0.19 4.19 14.38
N PRO A 134 -0.85 3.03 14.15
CA PRO A 134 -1.74 2.85 13.01
C PRO A 134 -2.84 3.91 12.97
N VAL A 135 -2.94 4.63 11.85
CA VAL A 135 -3.93 5.70 11.65
C VAL A 135 -4.48 5.68 10.23
N ALA A 136 -5.77 5.96 10.08
CA ALA A 136 -6.42 6.09 8.77
C ALA A 136 -6.94 7.50 8.57
N VAL A 137 -6.92 7.95 7.32
CA VAL A 137 -7.67 9.11 6.85
C VAL A 137 -8.79 8.60 5.96
N ALA A 138 -10.02 8.88 6.35
CA ALA A 138 -11.20 8.64 5.55
C ALA A 138 -11.63 9.95 4.90
N THR A 139 -11.51 10.04 3.57
CA THR A 139 -11.88 11.21 2.78
C THR A 139 -13.16 10.94 2.00
N VAL A 140 -14.13 11.85 2.07
CA VAL A 140 -15.33 11.77 1.25
C VAL A 140 -15.00 12.15 -0.20
N VAL A 141 -15.03 11.18 -1.10
CA VAL A 141 -14.65 11.35 -2.52
C VAL A 141 -15.87 11.44 -3.45
N GLY A 142 -17.07 11.21 -2.92
CA GLY A 142 -18.32 11.38 -3.65
C GLY A 142 -19.51 11.38 -2.71
N HIS A 143 -20.42 12.34 -2.86
CA HIS A 143 -21.63 12.45 -2.08
C HIS A 143 -22.69 13.29 -2.83
N PRO A 144 -24.00 13.00 -2.70
CA PRO A 144 -25.06 13.78 -3.34
C PRO A 144 -25.11 15.25 -2.92
N ARG A 145 -24.62 15.56 -1.71
CA ARG A 145 -24.38 16.95 -1.26
C ARG A 145 -22.92 17.29 -1.51
N ALA A 146 -22.67 18.13 -2.51
CA ALA A 146 -21.35 18.64 -2.88
C ALA A 146 -20.51 19.19 -1.71
N PRO A 147 -21.07 19.88 -0.68
CA PRO A 147 -20.28 20.43 0.43
C PRO A 147 -19.60 19.38 1.32
N ALA A 148 -19.99 18.11 1.21
CA ALA A 148 -19.38 17.03 2.00
C ALA A 148 -18.14 16.42 1.32
N VAL A 149 -17.91 16.68 0.03
CA VAL A 149 -16.75 16.14 -0.70
C VAL A 149 -15.48 16.86 -0.24
N GLY A 150 -14.42 16.11 0.06
CA GLY A 150 -13.21 16.61 0.70
C GLY A 150 -13.30 16.70 2.23
N ALA A 151 -14.40 16.23 2.84
CA ALA A 151 -14.47 16.11 4.29
C ALA A 151 -13.60 14.93 4.78
N HIS A 152 -12.89 15.17 5.87
CA HIS A 152 -11.91 14.24 6.44
C HIS A 152 -12.37 13.69 7.79
N LEU A 153 -12.09 12.42 8.02
CA LEU A 153 -12.17 11.78 9.32
C LEU A 153 -10.88 10.99 9.57
N VAL A 154 -10.09 11.44 10.54
CA VAL A 154 -8.90 10.73 11.01
C VAL A 154 -9.33 9.70 12.05
N VAL A 155 -8.93 8.45 11.89
CA VAL A 155 -9.38 7.33 12.72
C VAL A 155 -8.17 6.54 13.22
N THR A 156 -8.11 6.30 14.53
CA THR A 156 -7.19 5.32 15.15
C THR A 156 -7.99 4.16 15.73
N ALA A 157 -7.30 3.22 16.40
CA ALA A 157 -7.97 2.14 17.11
C ALA A 157 -8.87 2.64 18.24
N GLY A 158 -8.43 3.67 18.97
CA GLY A 158 -9.10 4.18 20.16
C GLY A 158 -9.97 5.41 19.92
N ASP A 159 -9.63 6.25 18.94
CA ASP A 159 -10.22 7.57 18.79
C ASP A 159 -10.49 7.92 17.31
N SER A 160 -11.14 9.06 17.08
CA SER A 160 -11.34 9.64 15.76
C SER A 160 -11.61 11.14 15.83
N THR A 161 -11.04 11.91 14.92
CA THR A 161 -11.22 13.38 14.81
C THR A 161 -11.69 13.77 13.42
N GLY A 162 -12.60 14.75 13.34
CA GLY A 162 -13.24 15.19 12.11
C GLY A 162 -14.59 14.54 11.88
N GLY A 163 -15.08 14.58 10.63
CA GLY A 163 -16.38 14.02 10.27
C GLY A 163 -16.74 14.20 8.81
N THR A 164 -17.61 13.34 8.31
CA THR A 164 -18.15 13.36 6.95
C THR A 164 -19.34 14.31 6.79
N GLY A 165 -19.63 15.12 7.81
CA GLY A 165 -20.80 16.01 7.85
C GLY A 165 -22.13 15.32 8.23
N SER A 166 -22.09 14.08 8.73
CA SER A 166 -23.27 13.33 9.21
C SER A 166 -22.87 12.33 10.29
N ALA A 167 -23.51 12.38 11.47
CA ALA A 167 -23.18 11.48 12.60
C ALA A 167 -23.38 9.99 12.28
N ALA A 168 -24.40 9.66 11.47
CA ALA A 168 -24.61 8.29 11.00
C ALA A 168 -23.53 7.85 10.01
N GLY A 169 -23.09 8.77 9.13
CA GLY A 169 -21.96 8.55 8.23
C GLY A 169 -20.67 8.34 9.01
N ASP A 170 -20.39 9.18 10.00
CA ASP A 170 -19.19 9.10 10.84
C ASP A 170 -19.08 7.74 11.54
N THR A 171 -20.17 7.22 12.08
CA THR A 171 -20.18 5.92 12.76
C THR A 171 -19.80 4.79 11.79
N ALA A 172 -20.47 4.72 10.64
CA ALA A 172 -20.22 3.68 9.64
C ALA A 172 -18.81 3.80 9.02
N VAL A 173 -18.31 5.02 8.79
CA VAL A 173 -16.96 5.27 8.30
C VAL A 173 -15.91 4.86 9.33
N ARG A 174 -16.12 5.14 10.63
CA ARG A 174 -15.20 4.71 11.70
C ARG A 174 -15.09 3.19 11.76
N GLU A 175 -16.21 2.49 11.69
CA GLU A 175 -16.22 1.03 11.70
C GLU A 175 -15.47 0.45 10.49
N ALA A 176 -15.76 0.98 9.29
CA ALA A 176 -15.08 0.56 8.06
C ALA A 176 -13.57 0.87 8.10
N ALA A 177 -13.19 2.07 8.56
CA ALA A 177 -11.81 2.48 8.67
C ALA A 177 -11.03 1.64 9.68
N ARG A 178 -11.61 1.33 10.85
CA ARG A 178 -11.00 0.43 11.84
C ARG A 178 -10.83 -0.98 11.30
N ALA A 179 -11.81 -1.50 10.56
CA ALA A 179 -11.69 -2.82 9.94
C ALA A 179 -10.54 -2.88 8.91
N LEU A 180 -10.38 -1.82 8.10
CA LEU A 180 -9.29 -1.67 7.15
C LEU A 180 -7.93 -1.48 7.85
N LEU A 181 -7.87 -0.69 8.92
CA LEU A 181 -6.65 -0.49 9.73
C LEU A 181 -6.14 -1.79 10.34
N ARG A 182 -7.05 -2.65 10.84
CA ARG A 182 -6.67 -3.97 11.36
C ARG A 182 -5.98 -4.84 10.30
N ARG A 183 -6.28 -4.65 9.02
CA ARG A 183 -5.62 -5.34 7.89
C ARG A 183 -4.42 -4.57 7.34
N GLY A 184 -4.36 -3.26 7.57
CA GLY A 184 -3.37 -2.37 6.97
C GLY A 184 -3.62 -2.18 5.47
N GLU A 185 -4.90 -2.09 5.08
CA GLU A 185 -5.34 -1.98 3.69
C GLU A 185 -6.01 -0.64 3.46
N SER A 186 -5.71 0.01 2.34
CA SER A 186 -6.43 1.20 1.88
C SER A 186 -7.44 0.81 0.80
N ALA A 187 -8.67 1.31 0.91
CA ALA A 187 -9.74 0.92 -0.01
C ALA A 187 -10.88 1.96 -0.08
N PRO A 188 -11.60 2.02 -1.20
CA PRO A 188 -12.86 2.74 -1.27
C PRO A 188 -13.97 1.98 -0.51
N VAL A 189 -14.80 2.72 0.20
CA VAL A 189 -15.97 2.25 0.95
C VAL A 189 -17.20 2.97 0.39
N ARG A 190 -18.23 2.19 0.04
CA ARG A 190 -19.56 2.74 -0.32
C ARG A 190 -20.51 2.48 0.84
N LEU A 191 -21.12 3.54 1.35
CA LEU A 191 -22.11 3.47 2.42
C LEU A 191 -23.48 3.91 1.90
N PRO A 192 -24.57 3.22 2.25
CA PRO A 192 -25.91 3.63 1.86
C PRO A 192 -26.21 5.02 2.45
N GLY A 193 -26.91 5.86 1.68
CA GLY A 193 -27.33 7.17 2.14
C GLY A 193 -28.31 7.05 3.29
N GLY A 194 -27.96 7.54 4.48
CA GLY A 194 -28.89 7.58 5.60
C GLY A 194 -30.12 8.41 5.24
N THR A 195 -31.32 7.85 5.42
CA THR A 195 -32.55 8.64 5.43
C THR A 195 -32.52 9.54 6.65
N ASP A 196 -32.56 10.86 6.43
CA ASP A 196 -32.74 11.83 7.50
C ASP A 196 -34.08 11.54 8.21
N PRO A 197 -34.10 11.22 9.51
CA PRO A 197 -35.35 10.90 10.23
C PRO A 197 -36.33 12.08 10.33
N GLY A 198 -35.96 13.28 9.85
CA GLY A 198 -36.75 14.50 9.99
C GLY A 198 -37.58 14.93 8.79
N ARG A 199 -37.57 14.24 7.64
CA ARG A 199 -38.29 14.71 6.44
C ARG A 199 -39.36 13.74 5.95
N PRO A 200 -40.67 14.08 6.03
CA PRO A 200 -41.69 13.31 5.32
C PRO A 200 -41.39 13.39 3.82
N GLY A 201 -41.41 12.23 3.16
CA GLY A 201 -41.11 12.08 1.73
C GLY A 201 -41.83 13.13 0.90
N ALA A 202 -41.05 14.01 0.27
CA ALA A 202 -41.58 14.89 -0.75
C ALA A 202 -41.90 14.02 -1.96
N GLY A 203 -43.20 13.85 -2.19
CA GLY A 203 -43.76 12.98 -3.21
C GLY A 203 -43.24 13.26 -4.61
N ASP A 204 -43.30 12.17 -5.36
CA ASP A 204 -42.89 11.95 -6.73
C ASP A 204 -43.55 12.98 -7.66
N GLY A 205 -42.85 14.08 -7.90
CA GLY A 205 -43.18 15.07 -8.93
C GLY A 205 -42.30 14.84 -10.16
N ALA A 206 -42.93 14.36 -11.24
CA ALA A 206 -42.35 14.10 -12.55
C ALA A 206 -41.26 15.12 -12.95
N ARG A 207 -40.04 14.63 -13.13
CA ARG A 207 -38.96 15.28 -13.89
C ARG A 207 -38.39 14.28 -14.88
N ASP A 208 -38.04 14.79 -16.05
CA ASP A 208 -37.79 14.03 -17.27
C ASP A 208 -36.72 12.92 -17.14
N PRO A 209 -36.84 11.79 -17.87
CA PRO A 209 -36.02 10.60 -17.62
C PRO A 209 -34.59 10.66 -18.18
N GLU A 210 -34.18 11.73 -18.86
CA GLU A 210 -32.94 11.73 -19.66
C GLU A 210 -31.67 12.30 -18.97
N GLU A 211 -31.77 12.86 -17.76
CA GLU A 211 -30.59 13.37 -17.00
C GLU A 211 -30.16 12.49 -15.82
N ARG A 212 -30.53 11.21 -15.83
CA ARG A 212 -30.17 10.26 -14.78
C ARG A 212 -28.79 9.63 -15.05
N THR A 213 -27.72 10.31 -14.67
CA THR A 213 -26.39 9.67 -14.56
C THR A 213 -26.45 8.56 -13.51
N ALA A 214 -26.06 7.35 -13.90
CA ALA A 214 -26.30 6.10 -13.17
C ALA A 214 -25.54 5.92 -11.83
N ASP A 215 -24.84 6.93 -11.32
CA ASP A 215 -24.01 6.81 -10.09
C ASP A 215 -24.57 7.61 -8.89
N THR A 216 -25.67 8.35 -9.05
CA THR A 216 -26.26 9.22 -7.99
C THR A 216 -27.60 8.71 -7.44
N ALA A 217 -28.06 7.53 -7.87
CA ALA A 217 -29.44 7.09 -7.68
C ALA A 217 -29.81 6.66 -6.24
N ASP A 218 -28.86 6.54 -5.30
CA ASP A 218 -29.15 5.96 -3.97
C ASP A 218 -28.63 6.77 -2.76
N GLY A 219 -28.31 8.06 -2.96
CA GLY A 219 -27.85 8.89 -1.85
C GLY A 219 -26.51 8.45 -1.24
N ALA A 220 -25.81 7.50 -1.88
CA ALA A 220 -24.70 6.76 -1.30
C ALA A 220 -23.46 7.65 -1.07
N LEU A 221 -22.87 7.51 0.11
CA LEU A 221 -21.62 8.16 0.49
C LEU A 221 -20.46 7.29 0.00
N ARG A 222 -19.59 7.87 -0.83
CA ARG A 222 -18.36 7.23 -1.31
C ARG A 222 -17.18 7.83 -0.55
N VAL A 223 -16.49 6.99 0.21
CA VAL A 223 -15.35 7.36 1.05
C VAL A 223 -14.14 6.59 0.59
N PHE A 224 -12.98 7.23 0.52
CA PHE A 224 -11.72 6.53 0.41
C PHE A 224 -11.03 6.49 1.76
N VAL A 225 -10.69 5.29 2.24
CA VAL A 225 -9.95 5.11 3.49
C VAL A 225 -8.50 4.81 3.13
N SER A 226 -7.60 5.72 3.49
CA SER A 226 -6.16 5.56 3.38
C SER A 226 -5.58 5.15 4.74
N CYS A 227 -5.10 3.92 4.87
CA CYS A 227 -4.47 3.42 6.09
C CYS A 227 -2.97 3.63 6.05
N LEU A 228 -2.44 4.33 7.04
CA LEU A 228 -1.02 4.56 7.24
C LEU A 228 -0.58 3.78 8.47
N VAL A 229 0.13 2.69 8.24
CA VAL A 229 0.46 1.70 9.26
C VAL A 229 1.95 1.42 9.28
N PRO A 230 2.55 1.16 10.46
CA PRO A 230 3.93 0.71 10.54
C PRO A 230 4.10 -0.64 9.82
N PRO A 231 5.34 -1.03 9.47
CA PRO A 231 5.64 -2.38 9.00
C PRO A 231 5.03 -3.45 9.92
N PRO A 232 4.36 -4.48 9.36
CA PRO A 232 3.83 -5.58 10.18
C PRO A 232 4.98 -6.33 10.86
N ARG A 233 4.73 -6.92 12.02
CA ARG A 233 5.76 -7.63 12.79
C ARG A 233 5.72 -9.12 12.52
N LEU A 234 6.88 -9.74 12.34
CA LEU A 234 7.04 -11.20 12.33
C LEU A 234 7.98 -11.61 13.46
N LEU A 235 7.43 -12.33 14.44
CA LEU A 235 8.18 -12.89 15.56
C LEU A 235 8.49 -14.36 15.28
N VAL A 236 9.76 -14.68 15.11
CA VAL A 236 10.26 -16.03 14.81
C VAL A 236 10.88 -16.62 16.07
N PHE A 237 10.27 -17.67 16.60
CA PHE A 237 10.75 -18.35 17.80
C PHE A 237 11.50 -19.64 17.45
N GLY A 238 12.78 -19.72 17.80
CA GLY A 238 13.68 -20.83 17.48
C GLY A 238 14.82 -20.41 16.55
N ALA A 239 16.03 -20.28 17.09
CA ALA A 239 17.21 -19.77 16.40
C ALA A 239 17.93 -20.87 15.58
N ASN A 240 17.34 -21.24 14.44
CA ASN A 240 17.88 -22.23 13.51
C ASN A 240 18.00 -21.68 12.07
N ASP A 241 18.48 -22.51 11.15
CA ASP A 241 18.72 -22.08 9.76
C ASP A 241 17.43 -21.77 8.99
N PHE A 242 16.30 -22.37 9.40
CA PHE A 242 14.98 -22.01 8.87
C PHE A 242 14.56 -20.61 9.30
N ALA A 243 14.89 -20.19 10.53
CA ALA A 243 14.64 -18.82 10.98
C ALA A 243 15.44 -17.79 10.17
N ALA A 244 16.70 -18.08 9.84
CA ALA A 244 17.52 -17.21 9.00
C ALA A 244 16.91 -17.07 7.58
N ALA A 245 16.47 -18.18 6.98
CA ALA A 245 15.82 -18.17 5.68
C ALA A 245 14.48 -17.41 5.70
N LEU A 246 13.64 -17.65 6.70
CA LEU A 246 12.33 -16.99 6.85
C LEU A 246 12.49 -15.48 7.08
N THR A 247 13.43 -15.08 7.92
CA THR A 247 13.69 -13.67 8.21
C THR A 247 14.07 -12.90 6.95
N ARG A 248 14.94 -13.48 6.09
CA ARG A 248 15.32 -12.91 4.80
C ARG A 248 14.10 -12.72 3.88
N GLN A 249 13.22 -13.72 3.77
CA GLN A 249 12.00 -13.63 2.97
C GLN A 249 11.02 -12.58 3.53
N ALA A 250 10.84 -12.55 4.84
CA ALA A 250 9.93 -11.63 5.51
C ALA A 250 10.36 -10.16 5.35
N ARG A 251 11.67 -9.89 5.39
CA ARG A 251 12.22 -8.55 5.11
C ARG A 251 11.86 -8.06 3.71
N LEU A 252 11.93 -8.93 2.69
CA LEU A 252 11.51 -8.59 1.33
C LEU A 252 10.01 -8.27 1.21
N LEU A 253 9.19 -8.86 2.10
CA LEU A 253 7.76 -8.58 2.19
C LEU A 253 7.43 -7.37 3.07
N GLY A 254 8.44 -6.67 3.59
CA GLY A 254 8.29 -5.47 4.40
C GLY A 254 7.92 -5.74 5.86
N TYR A 255 8.13 -6.95 6.38
CA TYR A 255 7.97 -7.23 7.81
C TYR A 255 9.15 -6.68 8.61
N ARG A 256 8.87 -6.13 9.79
CA ARG A 256 9.85 -5.97 10.86
C ARG A 256 9.98 -7.29 11.61
N THR A 257 11.18 -7.83 11.68
CA THR A 257 11.45 -9.20 12.12
C THR A 257 12.18 -9.25 13.45
N THR A 258 11.74 -10.13 14.34
CA THR A 258 12.46 -10.47 15.58
C THR A 258 12.72 -11.97 15.61
N VAL A 259 13.97 -12.38 15.84
CA VAL A 259 14.33 -13.77 16.14
C VAL A 259 14.53 -13.92 17.65
N CYS A 260 13.79 -14.83 18.28
CA CYS A 260 13.88 -15.08 19.72
C CYS A 260 14.13 -16.57 20.02
N ASP A 261 15.11 -16.86 20.88
CA ASP A 261 15.38 -18.22 21.39
C ASP A 261 16.13 -18.11 22.72
N ALA A 262 15.89 -19.06 23.62
CA ALA A 262 16.43 -19.05 24.97
C ALA A 262 17.95 -19.32 25.03
N ARG A 263 18.55 -19.82 23.95
CA ARG A 263 19.95 -20.28 23.92
C ARG A 263 20.88 -19.20 23.35
N PRO A 264 21.66 -18.49 24.18
CA PRO A 264 22.50 -17.38 23.72
C PRO A 264 23.50 -17.76 22.63
N VAL A 265 24.02 -18.98 22.66
CA VAL A 265 25.00 -19.50 21.68
C VAL A 265 24.44 -19.50 20.25
N PHE A 266 23.14 -19.70 20.09
CA PHE A 266 22.50 -19.77 18.77
C PHE A 266 21.89 -18.43 18.37
N THR A 267 21.63 -17.52 19.30
CA THR A 267 20.81 -16.34 19.09
C THR A 267 21.69 -15.09 19.04
N THR A 268 22.43 -14.94 17.94
CA THR A 268 23.38 -13.84 17.73
C THR A 268 23.06 -13.05 16.46
N ALA A 269 23.43 -11.77 16.43
CA ALA A 269 23.24 -10.91 15.26
C ALA A 269 23.98 -11.44 14.02
N GLU A 270 25.14 -12.07 14.20
CA GLU A 270 25.95 -12.65 13.11
C GLU A 270 25.22 -13.79 12.39
N ARG A 271 24.43 -14.59 13.12
CA ARG A 271 23.63 -15.68 12.53
C ARG A 271 22.35 -15.18 11.86
N PHE A 272 21.85 -14.01 12.27
CA PHE A 272 20.61 -13.43 11.77
C PHE A 272 20.80 -11.96 11.33
N PRO A 273 21.66 -11.68 10.34
CA PRO A 273 21.97 -10.31 9.93
C PRO A 273 20.78 -9.58 9.28
N ASP A 274 19.79 -10.33 8.81
CA ASP A 274 18.57 -9.78 8.21
C ASP A 274 17.46 -9.49 9.23
N ALA A 275 17.64 -9.90 10.49
CA ALA A 275 16.67 -9.64 11.56
C ALA A 275 16.81 -8.20 12.06
N ASP A 276 15.67 -7.52 12.27
CA ASP A 276 15.68 -6.19 12.89
C ASP A 276 15.97 -6.26 14.39
N GLU A 277 15.71 -7.42 15.01
CA GLU A 277 15.98 -7.69 16.41
C GLU A 277 16.34 -9.17 16.64
N VAL A 278 17.33 -9.41 17.50
CA VAL A 278 17.73 -10.76 17.95
C VAL A 278 17.71 -10.79 19.48
N ALA A 279 16.78 -11.56 20.04
CA ALA A 279 16.47 -11.55 21.47
C ALA A 279 16.78 -12.90 22.14
N VAL A 280 17.64 -12.88 23.16
CA VAL A 280 17.89 -14.06 24.01
C VAL A 280 16.89 -14.06 25.15
N ALA A 281 15.81 -14.83 25.01
CA ALA A 281 14.76 -14.91 26.01
C ALA A 281 13.97 -16.23 25.90
N ARG A 282 13.24 -16.58 26.95
CA ARG A 282 12.25 -17.66 26.87
C ARG A 282 11.11 -17.20 25.94
N PRO A 283 10.75 -17.97 24.89
CA PRO A 283 9.77 -17.54 23.89
C PRO A 283 8.44 -16.99 24.43
N HIS A 284 7.82 -17.70 25.37
CA HIS A 284 6.53 -17.30 25.95
C HIS A 284 6.62 -16.02 26.80
N GLU A 285 7.75 -15.80 27.47
CA GLU A 285 7.96 -14.59 28.28
C GLU A 285 8.19 -13.37 27.42
N TYR A 286 9.01 -13.52 26.37
CA TYR A 286 9.20 -12.47 25.37
C TYR A 286 7.86 -12.08 24.73
N LEU A 287 7.08 -13.08 24.27
CA LEU A 287 5.78 -12.81 23.67
C LEU A 287 4.80 -12.13 24.65
N ALA A 288 4.76 -12.57 25.92
CA ALA A 288 3.92 -11.95 26.94
C ALA A 288 4.35 -10.50 27.24
N ALA A 289 5.66 -10.22 27.27
CA ALA A 289 6.17 -8.87 27.47
C ALA A 289 5.82 -7.94 26.30
N GLU A 290 5.93 -8.43 25.06
CA GLU A 290 5.49 -7.68 23.87
C GLU A 290 4.00 -7.39 23.88
N ALA A 291 3.18 -8.36 24.33
CA ALA A 291 1.74 -8.20 24.48
C ALA A 291 1.39 -7.14 25.55
N ALA A 292 2.02 -7.24 26.73
CA ALA A 292 1.81 -6.32 27.84
C ALA A 292 2.22 -4.87 27.49
N ALA A 293 3.21 -4.72 26.61
CA ALA A 293 3.64 -3.42 26.11
C ALA A 293 2.79 -2.87 24.95
N GLY A 294 1.70 -3.55 24.55
CA GLY A 294 0.83 -3.11 23.47
C GLY A 294 1.47 -3.13 22.09
N ARG A 295 2.55 -3.89 21.89
CA ARG A 295 3.32 -3.93 20.63
C ARG A 295 2.86 -5.05 19.69
N LEU A 296 1.84 -5.80 20.05
CA LEU A 296 1.24 -6.87 19.26
C LEU A 296 -0.15 -6.46 18.80
N GLY A 297 -0.59 -7.03 17.69
CA GLY A 297 -1.93 -6.79 17.17
C GLY A 297 -2.21 -7.62 15.92
N PRO A 298 -3.32 -7.35 15.21
CA PRO A 298 -3.84 -8.21 14.14
C PRO A 298 -2.97 -8.28 12.89
N ARG A 299 -1.92 -7.45 12.80
CA ARG A 299 -0.90 -7.49 11.74
C ARG A 299 0.40 -8.16 12.18
N THR A 300 0.44 -8.70 13.39
CA THR A 300 1.59 -9.44 13.92
C THR A 300 1.45 -10.92 13.60
N ALA A 301 2.50 -11.49 13.03
CA ALA A 301 2.64 -12.91 12.79
C ALA A 301 3.62 -13.54 13.79
N VAL A 302 3.28 -14.71 14.32
CA VAL A 302 4.14 -15.52 15.17
C VAL A 302 4.43 -16.84 14.46
N VAL A 303 5.71 -17.21 14.35
CA VAL A 303 6.13 -18.49 13.77
C VAL A 303 7.02 -19.23 14.75
N CYS A 304 6.56 -20.39 15.21
CA CYS A 304 7.31 -21.30 16.05
C CYS A 304 8.11 -22.29 15.19
N LEU A 305 9.42 -22.11 15.14
CA LEU A 305 10.40 -23.00 14.48
C LEU A 305 11.18 -23.86 15.48
N GLY A 306 10.78 -23.86 16.75
CA GLY A 306 11.24 -24.79 17.77
C GLY A 306 10.78 -26.22 17.53
N HIS A 307 11.31 -27.13 18.35
CA HIS A 307 10.94 -28.55 18.39
C HIS A 307 10.95 -29.11 19.81
N ASP A 308 11.02 -28.25 20.83
CA ASP A 308 11.09 -28.64 22.23
C ASP A 308 9.76 -28.25 22.90
N PRO A 309 8.91 -29.23 23.26
CA PRO A 309 7.61 -28.98 23.88
C PRO A 309 7.68 -28.10 25.13
N ARG A 310 8.82 -28.08 25.84
CA ARG A 310 9.01 -27.22 27.03
C ARG A 310 8.95 -25.73 26.71
N TYR A 311 9.24 -25.35 25.46
CA TYR A 311 9.18 -23.96 25.00
C TYR A 311 7.99 -23.74 24.05
N ASP A 312 7.75 -24.67 23.13
CA ASP A 312 6.73 -24.53 22.08
C ASP A 312 5.31 -24.50 22.67
N ILE A 313 5.00 -25.37 23.64
CA ILE A 313 3.65 -25.47 24.20
C ILE A 313 3.27 -24.21 25.00
N PRO A 314 4.11 -23.69 25.92
CA PRO A 314 3.83 -22.42 26.58
C PRO A 314 3.72 -21.23 25.61
N LEU A 315 4.58 -21.19 24.59
CA LEU A 315 4.55 -20.15 23.56
C LEU A 315 3.22 -20.15 22.81
N LEU A 316 2.84 -21.29 22.24
CA LEU A 316 1.62 -21.41 21.44
C LEU A 316 0.35 -21.25 22.30
N SER A 317 0.39 -21.71 23.55
CA SER A 317 -0.70 -21.47 24.51
C SER A 317 -0.93 -19.99 24.80
N THR A 318 0.13 -19.18 24.72
CA THR A 318 0.05 -17.72 24.86
C THR A 318 -0.40 -17.10 23.54
N ALA A 319 0.27 -17.44 22.43
CA ALA A 319 0.01 -16.86 21.11
C ALA A 319 -1.44 -17.05 20.63
N LEU A 320 -2.02 -18.24 20.82
CA LEU A 320 -3.38 -18.57 20.34
C LEU A 320 -4.50 -17.88 21.16
N ARG A 321 -4.16 -17.15 22.23
CA ARG A 321 -5.09 -16.36 23.03
C ARG A 321 -4.95 -14.85 22.80
N LEU A 322 -4.01 -14.44 21.96
CA LEU A 322 -3.77 -13.05 21.58
C LEU A 322 -4.47 -12.72 20.25
N ASP A 323 -4.80 -11.44 20.03
CA ASP A 323 -5.32 -10.97 18.74
C ASP A 323 -4.16 -10.79 17.73
N LEU A 324 -3.68 -11.92 17.19
CA LEU A 324 -2.59 -11.98 16.21
C LEU A 324 -3.15 -12.28 14.82
N GLY A 325 -2.48 -11.76 13.79
CA GLY A 325 -2.87 -12.00 12.39
C GLY A 325 -2.53 -13.41 11.91
N TYR A 326 -1.54 -14.05 12.53
CA TYR A 326 -1.10 -15.38 12.15
C TYR A 326 -0.32 -16.07 13.29
N VAL A 327 -0.61 -17.35 13.52
CA VAL A 327 0.17 -18.21 14.42
C VAL A 327 0.50 -19.51 13.69
N GLY A 328 1.78 -19.71 13.37
CA GLY A 328 2.27 -20.87 12.64
C GLY A 328 3.25 -21.70 13.47
N ALA A 329 3.27 -23.00 13.27
CA ALA A 329 4.23 -23.87 13.94
C ALA A 329 4.77 -24.98 13.01
N MET A 330 6.08 -25.04 12.90
CA MET A 330 6.78 -26.03 12.08
C MET A 330 6.64 -27.43 12.66
N GLY A 331 6.59 -28.45 11.81
CA GLY A 331 6.58 -29.85 12.24
C GLY A 331 5.96 -30.77 11.21
N SER A 332 6.28 -32.07 11.28
CA SER A 332 5.60 -33.09 10.48
C SER A 332 4.14 -33.25 10.90
N ALA A 333 3.32 -33.95 10.11
CA ALA A 333 1.94 -34.29 10.50
C ALA A 333 1.88 -35.01 11.86
N ARG A 334 2.86 -35.87 12.14
CA ARG A 334 3.02 -36.51 13.44
C ARG A 334 3.31 -35.50 14.56
N THR A 335 4.28 -34.60 14.33
CA THR A 335 4.65 -33.55 15.30
C THR A 335 3.47 -32.64 15.60
N HIS A 336 2.69 -32.29 14.58
CA HIS A 336 1.45 -31.52 14.71
C HIS A 336 0.43 -32.25 15.59
N ALA A 337 0.17 -33.54 15.35
CA ALA A 337 -0.79 -34.32 16.14
C ALA A 337 -0.39 -34.39 17.63
N GLU A 338 0.89 -34.64 17.90
CA GLU A 338 1.45 -34.67 19.27
C GLU A 338 1.33 -33.29 19.94
N ARG A 339 1.70 -32.21 19.24
CA ARG A 339 1.56 -30.83 19.71
C ARG A 339 0.10 -30.47 20.00
N ALA A 340 -0.83 -30.83 19.11
CA ALA A 340 -2.25 -30.55 19.31
C ALA A 340 -2.80 -31.28 20.54
N ALA A 341 -2.38 -32.52 20.78
CA ALA A 341 -2.75 -33.24 22.00
C ALA A 341 -2.21 -32.54 23.26
N GLN A 342 -0.96 -32.07 23.24
CA GLN A 342 -0.35 -31.34 24.35
C GLN A 342 -1.02 -29.97 24.60
N LEU A 343 -1.39 -29.24 23.54
CA LEU A 343 -2.11 -27.97 23.67
C LEU A 343 -3.53 -28.16 24.23
N ARG A 344 -4.23 -29.24 23.85
CA ARG A 344 -5.51 -29.62 24.47
C ARG A 344 -5.33 -29.93 25.95
N ALA A 345 -4.30 -30.69 26.31
CA ALA A 345 -3.97 -30.98 27.70
C ALA A 345 -3.61 -29.71 28.49
N ALA A 346 -3.07 -28.69 27.82
CA ALA A 346 -2.81 -27.35 28.37
C ALA A 346 -4.05 -26.43 28.39
N GLY A 347 -5.24 -26.95 28.05
CA GLY A 347 -6.51 -26.26 28.18
C GLY A 347 -6.90 -25.37 27.01
N LEU A 348 -6.33 -25.56 25.81
CA LEU A 348 -6.77 -24.85 24.61
C LEU A 348 -8.05 -25.48 24.05
N ARG A 349 -8.98 -24.63 23.62
CA ARG A 349 -10.23 -25.01 22.97
C ARG A 349 -9.99 -25.30 21.49
N GLU A 350 -10.85 -26.12 20.87
CA GLU A 350 -10.74 -26.41 19.42
C GLU A 350 -10.82 -25.13 18.56
N ALA A 351 -11.59 -24.13 18.98
CA ALA A 351 -11.65 -22.84 18.30
C ALA A 351 -10.31 -22.08 18.33
N GLU A 352 -9.54 -22.21 19.42
CA GLU A 352 -8.20 -21.61 19.53
C GLU A 352 -7.19 -22.41 18.69
N LEU A 353 -7.29 -23.75 18.71
CA LEU A 353 -6.44 -24.63 17.91
C LEU A 353 -6.67 -24.48 16.41
N ALA A 354 -7.90 -24.17 15.98
CA ALA A 354 -8.22 -23.95 14.57
C ALA A 354 -7.49 -22.74 13.97
N ALA A 355 -7.03 -21.80 14.79
CA ALA A 355 -6.22 -20.67 14.36
C ALA A 355 -4.72 -21.02 14.14
N LEU A 356 -4.29 -22.22 14.52
CA LEU A 356 -2.90 -22.66 14.37
C LEU A 356 -2.62 -23.22 12.97
N SER A 357 -1.77 -22.54 12.20
CA SER A 357 -1.20 -23.08 10.96
C SER A 357 -0.09 -24.08 11.28
N SER A 358 -0.43 -25.37 11.32
CA SER A 358 0.49 -26.46 11.61
C SER A 358 0.12 -27.73 10.83
N PRO A 359 1.01 -28.31 9.99
CA PRO A 359 2.33 -27.81 9.63
C PRO A 359 2.30 -26.40 9.02
N VAL A 360 3.28 -25.58 9.38
CA VAL A 360 3.39 -24.20 8.88
C VAL A 360 3.67 -24.16 7.37
N GLY A 361 3.04 -23.24 6.66
CA GLY A 361 3.28 -22.96 5.25
C GLY A 361 2.41 -23.76 4.28
N LEU A 362 2.31 -23.27 3.03
CA LEU A 362 1.58 -23.95 1.95
C LEU A 362 2.26 -25.24 1.51
N GLY A 363 1.47 -26.20 1.04
CA GLY A 363 1.92 -27.49 0.50
C GLY A 363 2.68 -27.39 -0.84
N LEU A 364 3.87 -26.78 -0.85
CA LEU A 364 4.74 -26.59 -2.02
C LEU A 364 5.75 -27.73 -2.25
N ALA A 365 5.65 -28.82 -1.47
CA ALA A 365 6.64 -29.90 -1.44
C ALA A 365 8.09 -29.42 -1.16
N ALA A 366 8.22 -28.38 -0.32
CA ALA A 366 9.48 -27.78 0.08
C ALA A 366 10.40 -28.80 0.79
N ARG A 367 11.69 -28.76 0.48
CA ARG A 367 12.74 -29.63 1.04
C ARG A 367 13.89 -28.87 1.68
N THR A 368 14.16 -27.65 1.24
CA THR A 368 15.24 -26.81 1.79
C THR A 368 14.69 -25.74 2.75
N PRO A 369 15.51 -25.18 3.65
CA PRO A 369 15.08 -24.06 4.50
C PRO A 369 14.56 -22.85 3.71
N ALA A 370 15.16 -22.56 2.55
CA ALA A 370 14.72 -21.48 1.67
C ALA A 370 13.35 -21.77 1.03
N GLU A 371 13.12 -23.00 0.55
CA GLU A 371 11.82 -23.41 0.02
C GLU A 371 10.72 -23.42 1.10
N THR A 372 11.06 -23.87 2.31
CA THR A 372 10.14 -23.82 3.46
C THR A 372 9.81 -22.37 3.81
N ALA A 373 10.80 -21.47 3.82
CA ALA A 373 10.57 -20.05 4.04
C ALA A 373 9.62 -19.44 2.99
N VAL A 374 9.76 -19.80 1.70
CA VAL A 374 8.82 -19.39 0.65
C VAL A 374 7.41 -19.94 0.90
N SER A 375 7.29 -21.19 1.32
CA SER A 375 6.01 -21.82 1.68
C SER A 375 5.30 -21.09 2.83
N ILE A 376 6.04 -20.70 3.88
CA ILE A 376 5.51 -19.92 5.01
C ILE A 376 5.14 -18.51 4.56
N ALA A 377 6.02 -17.84 3.82
CA ALA A 377 5.79 -16.49 3.29
C ALA A 377 4.55 -16.44 2.38
N ALA A 378 4.35 -17.44 1.54
CA ALA A 378 3.17 -17.56 0.69
C ALA A 378 1.89 -17.76 1.51
N GLU A 379 1.92 -18.58 2.57
CA GLU A 379 0.79 -18.74 3.48
C GLU A 379 0.45 -17.44 4.23
N LEU A 380 1.47 -16.73 4.72
CA LEU A 380 1.30 -15.42 5.35
C LEU A 380 0.59 -14.43 4.42
N ILE A 381 1.04 -14.29 3.16
CA ILE A 381 0.41 -13.42 2.17
C ILE A 381 -1.04 -13.84 1.92
N LEU A 382 -1.29 -15.14 1.80
CA LEU A 382 -2.60 -15.69 1.47
C LEU A 382 -3.62 -15.37 2.58
N LEU A 383 -3.30 -15.72 3.82
CA LEU A 383 -4.22 -15.62 4.95
C LEU A 383 -4.41 -14.16 5.39
N THR A 384 -3.35 -13.35 5.38
CA THR A 384 -3.46 -11.92 5.74
C THR A 384 -4.30 -11.12 4.75
N ARG A 385 -4.45 -11.60 3.50
CA ARG A 385 -5.27 -10.98 2.46
C ARG A 385 -6.63 -11.66 2.24
N GLY A 386 -7.00 -12.60 3.11
CA GLY A 386 -8.27 -13.34 3.00
C GLY A 386 -8.41 -14.18 1.73
N GLY A 387 -7.29 -14.60 1.14
CA GLY A 387 -7.26 -15.38 -0.10
C GLY A 387 -7.38 -16.89 0.14
N SER A 388 -7.63 -17.62 -0.96
CA SER A 388 -7.62 -19.08 -1.02
C SER A 388 -6.60 -19.56 -2.07
N PRO A 389 -5.97 -20.73 -1.88
CA PRO A 389 -4.97 -21.21 -2.83
C PRO A 389 -5.65 -21.55 -4.15
N ALA A 390 -5.39 -20.75 -5.19
CA ALA A 390 -5.96 -20.92 -6.51
C ALA A 390 -4.98 -20.48 -7.61
N ARG A 391 -5.01 -21.17 -8.76
CA ARG A 391 -4.31 -20.70 -9.96
C ARG A 391 -5.02 -19.45 -10.47
N ARG A 392 -4.28 -18.39 -10.78
CA ARG A 392 -4.87 -17.21 -11.43
C ARG A 392 -5.45 -17.61 -12.78
N SER A 393 -6.71 -17.27 -13.02
CA SER A 393 -7.32 -17.27 -14.35
C SER A 393 -7.08 -15.92 -15.02
N PRO A 394 -7.00 -15.84 -16.35
CA PRO A 394 -7.01 -14.56 -17.05
C PRO A 394 -8.29 -13.80 -16.67
N ALA A 395 -8.16 -12.56 -16.21
CA ALA A 395 -9.29 -11.75 -15.76
C ALA A 395 -10.25 -11.44 -16.93
N ALA A 396 -11.55 -11.47 -16.67
CA ALA A 396 -12.55 -10.95 -17.60
C ALA A 396 -12.41 -9.42 -17.72
N ARG A 397 -12.58 -8.91 -18.94
CA ARG A 397 -12.49 -7.48 -19.29
C ARG A 397 -13.49 -6.66 -18.45
N PRO A 398 -13.14 -5.44 -17.98
CA PRO A 398 -14.08 -4.60 -17.25
C PRO A 398 -15.28 -4.21 -18.14
N PRO A 399 -16.46 -3.91 -17.55
CA PRO A 399 -17.50 -3.19 -18.26
C PRO A 399 -16.96 -1.80 -18.66
N ALA A 400 -17.22 -1.38 -19.90
CA ALA A 400 -16.83 -0.06 -20.37
C ALA A 400 -17.54 1.01 -19.52
N GLY A 401 -16.77 1.87 -18.86
CA GLY A 401 -17.31 3.07 -18.21
C GLY A 401 -17.88 4.04 -19.26
N PRO A 402 -18.82 4.93 -18.89
CA PRO A 402 -19.43 5.86 -19.83
C PRO A 402 -18.36 6.80 -20.42
N SER A 403 -18.36 6.92 -21.74
CA SER A 403 -17.53 7.89 -22.46
C SER A 403 -17.88 9.31 -22.00
N ARG A 404 -16.85 10.15 -21.84
CA ARG A 404 -17.01 11.60 -21.64
C ARG A 404 -17.98 12.16 -22.68
N THR A 405 -19.15 12.63 -22.24
CA THR A 405 -19.91 13.60 -23.02
C THR A 405 -19.11 14.89 -23.06
N ALA A 406 -18.88 15.37 -24.28
CA ALA A 406 -18.12 16.58 -24.55
C ALA A 406 -18.69 17.77 -23.76
N ALA A 407 -17.81 18.56 -23.16
CA ALA A 407 -18.16 19.86 -22.60
C ALA A 407 -18.84 20.73 -23.68
N PRO A 408 -19.85 21.55 -23.35
CA PRO A 408 -20.48 22.44 -24.31
C PRO A 408 -19.43 23.39 -24.90
N SER A 409 -19.35 23.41 -26.22
CA SER A 409 -18.46 24.27 -26.99
C SER A 409 -18.70 25.74 -26.64
N ARG A 410 -17.61 26.44 -26.32
CA ARG A 410 -17.60 27.90 -26.10
C ARG A 410 -18.25 28.57 -27.30
N THR A 411 -19.29 29.34 -27.02
CA THR A 411 -20.01 30.16 -27.99
C THR A 411 -19.03 31.13 -28.65
N ALA A 412 -18.76 30.94 -29.93
CA ALA A 412 -17.94 31.84 -30.73
C ALA A 412 -18.69 33.16 -30.98
N VAL A 413 -18.03 34.27 -30.66
CA VAL A 413 -18.46 35.64 -30.97
C VAL A 413 -18.43 35.85 -32.50
N PRO A 414 -19.45 36.45 -33.13
CA PRO A 414 -19.46 36.63 -34.58
C PRO A 414 -18.62 37.86 -34.99
N SER A 415 -17.54 37.65 -35.73
CA SER A 415 -16.81 38.71 -36.43
C SER A 415 -17.45 39.01 -37.80
N ARG A 416 -17.77 40.29 -38.00
CA ARG A 416 -18.43 40.88 -39.18
C ARG A 416 -17.53 40.88 -40.44
N THR A 417 -18.14 40.43 -41.54
CA THR A 417 -18.16 41.02 -42.90
C THR A 417 -16.87 41.12 -43.75
N ALA A 418 -16.76 40.13 -44.68
CA ALA A 418 -16.54 40.18 -46.14
C ALA A 418 -15.71 41.29 -46.83
N VAL A 419 -14.82 40.86 -47.76
CA VAL A 419 -14.75 41.27 -49.20
C VAL A 419 -14.07 40.13 -50.03
N PRO A 420 -14.51 39.82 -51.27
CA PRO A 420 -13.92 38.77 -52.13
C PRO A 420 -13.07 39.32 -53.30
N SER A 421 -12.13 38.52 -53.82
CA SER A 421 -11.67 38.65 -55.22
C SER A 421 -11.05 37.37 -55.79
N ARG A 422 -11.60 36.95 -56.94
CA ARG A 422 -11.11 36.01 -57.97
C ARG A 422 -9.65 36.34 -58.37
N THR A 423 -8.79 35.47 -58.91
CA THR A 423 -8.82 34.62 -60.12
C THR A 423 -7.44 33.93 -60.22
N GLY A 424 -7.29 32.76 -60.84
CA GLY A 424 -5.97 32.34 -61.34
C GLY A 424 -5.76 30.85 -61.59
N THR A 425 -5.78 30.50 -62.87
CA THR A 425 -5.67 29.18 -63.49
C THR A 425 -4.25 28.59 -63.48
N ALA A 426 -4.16 27.26 -63.62
CA ALA A 426 -3.17 26.47 -64.40
C ALA A 426 -2.16 25.58 -63.63
N ALA A 427 -2.27 24.27 -63.91
CA ALA A 427 -1.21 23.26 -63.85
C ALA A 427 -0.46 23.22 -65.22
N PRO A 428 0.50 22.29 -65.56
CA PRO A 428 1.10 21.19 -64.79
C PRO A 428 2.64 20.98 -64.99
N SER A 429 3.17 19.94 -64.32
CA SER A 429 4.02 18.85 -64.88
C SER A 429 5.48 18.66 -64.40
N ARG A 430 5.82 17.35 -64.28
CA ARG A 430 7.12 16.66 -64.43
C ARG A 430 7.96 16.32 -63.18
N THR A 431 7.86 15.05 -62.78
CA THR A 431 8.95 14.12 -62.36
C THR A 431 9.82 13.72 -63.58
N PRO A 432 10.93 12.91 -63.53
CA PRO A 432 11.44 12.00 -62.47
C PRO A 432 13.00 11.92 -62.30
N GLY A 433 13.48 11.04 -61.41
CA GLY A 433 14.82 10.40 -61.46
C GLY A 433 15.58 10.40 -60.11
N ALA A 434 15.67 9.27 -59.39
CA ALA A 434 16.81 8.31 -59.36
C ALA A 434 18.09 8.92 -58.71
N SER A 435 18.86 8.31 -57.81
CA SER A 435 19.17 6.91 -57.49
C SER A 435 20.19 6.88 -56.31
N ARG A 436 20.13 5.85 -55.45
CA ARG A 436 21.21 5.37 -54.53
C ARG A 436 22.38 4.76 -55.36
N PRO A 437 23.61 4.45 -54.85
CA PRO A 437 23.90 3.76 -53.57
C PRO A 437 25.30 3.92 -52.86
N SER A 438 25.40 3.33 -51.65
CA SER A 438 26.48 2.48 -51.07
C SER A 438 27.93 2.97 -50.81
N ALA A 439 28.40 2.78 -49.56
CA ALA A 439 29.61 2.00 -49.16
C ALA A 439 29.72 1.97 -47.60
N ARG A 440 29.64 0.82 -46.90
CA ARG A 440 30.69 -0.18 -46.54
C ARG A 440 31.85 0.35 -45.67
N GLY A 441 32.02 -0.25 -44.48
CA GLY A 441 33.29 -0.28 -43.74
C GLY A 441 33.17 -0.68 -42.25
N ALA A 442 33.58 -1.89 -41.90
CA ALA A 442 33.92 -2.37 -40.55
C ALA A 442 35.04 -3.45 -40.68
N PRO A 443 35.64 -3.98 -39.59
CA PRO A 443 36.68 -3.46 -38.69
C PRO A 443 38.03 -4.27 -38.84
N PRO A 444 39.05 -4.09 -37.98
CA PRO A 444 39.29 -4.95 -36.77
C PRO A 444 39.87 -4.13 -35.58
N GLY A 445 39.96 -4.49 -34.29
CA GLY A 445 40.37 -5.71 -33.55
C GLY A 445 41.47 -5.31 -32.52
N PRO A 446 41.47 -5.78 -31.24
CA PRO A 446 42.35 -5.31 -30.14
C PRO A 446 43.65 -6.15 -29.99
N PRO A 447 44.65 -5.78 -29.14
CA PRO A 447 44.71 -6.35 -27.77
C PRO A 447 45.54 -5.53 -26.72
N GLY A 448 45.52 -5.94 -25.43
CA GLY A 448 46.58 -5.59 -24.47
C GLY A 448 46.25 -5.68 -22.98
N VAL A 449 46.46 -6.86 -22.38
CA VAL A 449 46.68 -7.08 -20.94
C VAL A 449 48.21 -7.14 -20.71
N PRO A 450 48.73 -6.81 -19.52
CA PRO A 450 49.81 -7.62 -18.98
C PRO A 450 49.53 -8.12 -17.55
N ALA A 451 49.91 -9.38 -17.36
CA ALA A 451 50.08 -10.04 -16.07
C ALA A 451 51.42 -9.65 -15.44
N GLY A 452 51.51 -9.76 -14.12
CA GLY A 452 52.74 -9.75 -13.35
C GLY A 452 52.53 -10.45 -12.01
N GLU A 453 52.86 -11.74 -11.96
CA GLU A 453 53.20 -12.50 -10.76
C GLU A 453 54.62 -12.11 -10.30
N ASP A 454 54.91 -12.10 -9.00
CA ASP A 454 55.93 -12.96 -8.34
C ASP A 454 55.95 -12.75 -6.79
N PRO A 455 56.64 -13.57 -5.97
CA PRO A 455 56.03 -14.26 -4.83
C PRO A 455 56.79 -14.01 -3.50
N ASP A 456 56.43 -14.79 -2.47
CA ASP A 456 57.22 -15.13 -1.29
C ASP A 456 57.75 -14.02 -0.35
N ARG A 457 57.18 -14.00 0.87
CA ARG A 457 57.97 -13.96 2.11
C ARG A 457 57.20 -14.52 3.30
N LEU A 458 57.50 -15.78 3.61
CA LEU A 458 57.38 -16.37 4.95
C LEU A 458 58.44 -15.74 5.89
N ALA A 459 58.03 -15.41 7.12
CA ALA A 459 58.80 -15.60 8.37
C ALA A 459 57.92 -15.20 9.57
N THR A 460 57.31 -16.17 10.27
CA THR A 460 57.69 -16.61 11.64
C THR A 460 58.03 -15.50 12.63
N THR A 461 57.22 -15.33 13.68
CA THR A 461 57.57 -15.61 15.10
C THR A 461 56.40 -15.25 16.04
N ALA A 462 55.83 -16.25 16.70
CA ALA A 462 55.42 -16.19 18.11
C ALA A 462 56.60 -16.74 18.95
N PRO A 463 56.62 -16.78 20.31
CA PRO A 463 55.58 -16.42 21.30
C PRO A 463 56.13 -15.63 22.53
N THR A 464 55.26 -15.10 23.40
CA THR A 464 55.42 -15.22 24.87
C THR A 464 54.15 -14.91 25.66
N LYS A 465 53.94 -15.72 26.70
CA LYS A 465 52.95 -15.68 27.79
C LYS A 465 53.44 -14.80 28.95
N GLU A 466 52.55 -14.65 29.95
CA GLU A 466 52.72 -14.11 31.33
C GLU A 466 52.55 -12.59 31.42
N THR A 467 51.65 -12.03 32.23
CA THR A 467 51.06 -12.44 33.53
C THR A 467 49.64 -11.91 33.66
#